data_AF-A0A4Q3C7F4-F1
#
_entry.id   AF-A0A4Q3C7F4-F1
#
_cell.length_a   1.000
_cell.length_b   1.000
_cell.length_c   1.000
_cell.angle_alpha   90.00
_cell.angle_beta   90.00
_cell.angle_gamma   90.00
#
_symmetry.space_group_name_H-M   'P 1'
#
loop_
_entity.id
_entity.type
_entity.pdbx_description
1 polymer ?
#
loop_
_entity_poly.entity_id
_entity_poly.type
_entity_poly.pdbx_seq_one_letter_code
_entity_poly.pdbx_strand_id
1 'polypeptide(L)'
;AGRYADSFPTSYRTLYGPTEAAHDIRRLRRLAAVEGDRAGARPLRGVRLYRFAGDEPGLLRLKVYQQEGALALSDAVPALEHFGFRVLQELPTLLESREAGTGCLGTIHDFTIALEDGDGLDELLERADAIEEAIAAVLNGAAEDDPFNRLVVGTALTAREADWLRAFYRYLRQAGVGFAIQTVVDALRRAPQVTRPLVGLFASRHDPAFTGDRAQAAEDCNQAIRRGLSQVAAINDDRMLRLYHATIDAVLRTNAFAPAAREAVAFKLDSSLVPGLPKPVPWREIFVYSRRVEGIHLRAGPVARGGLRWSDRRDDFRTEVLGLMKAQRVKNAVIVPTGAKGGFYPKQLPDPSRDRDAWAAEGRASYEVFIRTLLSVTDNIVNGKVVHPESVVIH
;
A
#
# COMPACT_ATOMS: atom_id res chain seq x y z
N ALA A 1 12.73 33.40 13.93
CA ALA A 1 12.36 33.12 15.34
C ALA A 1 11.41 34.19 15.90
N GLY A 2 11.79 35.47 15.94
CA GLY A 2 10.98 36.53 16.59
C GLY A 2 9.53 36.69 16.10
N ARG A 3 9.24 36.53 14.80
CA ARG A 3 7.87 36.69 14.24
C ARG A 3 6.83 35.75 14.87
N TYR A 4 7.23 34.53 15.24
CA TYR A 4 6.32 33.47 15.70
C TYR A 4 6.51 33.11 17.18
N ALA A 5 7.44 33.77 17.88
CA ALA A 5 7.80 33.39 19.25
C ALA A 5 6.60 33.44 20.21
N ASP A 6 5.69 34.39 20.00
CA ASP A 6 4.49 34.56 20.83
C ASP A 6 3.30 33.72 20.36
N SER A 7 3.42 33.01 19.23
CA SER A 7 2.43 32.02 18.79
C SER A 7 2.56 30.69 19.52
N PHE A 8 3.71 30.44 20.17
CA PHE A 8 3.94 29.22 20.94
C PHE A 8 3.55 29.41 22.41
N PRO A 9 2.76 28.49 22.99
CA PRO A 9 2.47 28.50 24.42
C PRO A 9 3.73 28.47 25.28
N THR A 10 3.67 29.04 26.48
CA THR A 10 4.79 29.05 27.43
C THR A 10 5.29 27.64 27.75
N SER A 11 4.41 26.66 27.90
CA SER A 11 4.77 25.25 28.12
C SER A 11 5.67 24.70 27.02
N TYR A 12 5.32 24.94 25.75
CA TYR A 12 6.12 24.52 24.60
C TYR A 12 7.50 25.21 24.62
N ARG A 13 7.53 26.53 24.85
CA ARG A 13 8.78 27.32 24.82
C ARG A 13 9.78 26.86 25.87
N THR A 14 9.29 26.48 27.05
CA THR A 14 10.11 25.93 28.13
C THR A 14 10.69 24.55 27.78
N LEU A 15 9.94 23.72 27.06
CA LEU A 15 10.33 22.33 26.79
C LEU A 15 11.30 22.21 25.60
N TYR A 16 11.03 22.86 24.47
CA TYR A 16 11.71 22.59 23.19
C TYR A 16 12.71 23.66 22.75
N GLY A 17 12.54 24.90 23.23
CA GLY A 17 13.40 26.02 22.85
C GLY A 17 13.23 26.51 21.40
N PRO A 18 14.02 27.52 20.98
CA PRO A 18 13.79 28.27 19.74
C PRO A 18 14.17 27.52 18.46
N THR A 19 15.14 26.61 18.51
CA THR A 19 15.57 25.83 17.33
C THR A 19 14.45 24.89 16.88
N GLU A 20 13.87 24.15 17.83
CA GLU A 20 12.79 23.21 17.56
C GLU A 20 11.51 23.94 17.13
N ALA A 21 11.19 25.07 17.77
CA ALA A 21 10.12 25.96 17.31
C ALA A 21 10.28 26.40 15.84
N ALA A 22 11.52 26.68 15.41
CA ALA A 22 11.79 27.05 14.02
C ALA A 22 11.58 25.90 13.03
N HIS A 23 11.91 24.66 13.41
CA HIS A 23 11.62 23.47 12.61
C HIS A 23 10.11 23.26 12.46
N ASP A 24 9.36 23.40 13.55
CA ASP A 24 7.92 23.21 13.56
C ASP A 24 7.17 24.25 12.72
N ILE A 25 7.54 25.54 12.81
CA ILE A 25 6.99 26.58 11.94
C ILE A 25 7.29 26.27 10.46
N ARG A 26 8.50 25.78 10.14
CA ARG A 26 8.83 25.42 8.75
C ARG A 26 7.94 24.30 8.22
N ARG A 27 7.65 23.28 9.02
CA ARG A 27 6.74 22.18 8.65
C ARG A 27 5.31 22.70 8.46
N LEU A 28 4.77 23.47 9.40
CA LEU A 28 3.43 24.07 9.30
C LEU A 28 3.28 24.99 8.08
N ARG A 29 4.25 25.86 7.80
CA ARG A 29 4.18 26.77 6.64
C ARG A 29 4.26 26.04 5.31
N ARG A 30 5.02 24.95 5.20
CA ARG A 30 5.02 24.09 4.01
C ARG A 30 3.65 23.43 3.81
N LEU A 31 3.03 22.96 4.89
CA LEU A 31 1.70 22.36 4.85
C LEU A 31 0.64 23.37 4.37
N ALA A 32 0.66 24.58 4.94
CA ALA A 32 -0.24 25.68 4.57
C ALA A 32 -0.13 26.05 3.08
N ALA A 33 1.09 26.06 2.53
CA ALA A 33 1.30 26.38 1.12
C ALA A 33 0.66 25.34 0.18
N VAL A 34 0.66 24.07 0.55
CA VAL A 34 0.06 22.99 -0.25
C VAL A 34 -1.46 22.97 -0.13
N GLU A 35 -2.01 23.29 1.04
CA GLU A 35 -3.46 23.38 1.26
C GLU A 35 -4.11 24.58 0.57
N GLY A 36 -3.41 25.71 0.49
CA GLY A 36 -3.88 26.91 -0.23
C GLY A 36 -4.27 26.62 -1.69
N ASP A 37 -3.63 25.63 -2.30
CA ASP A 37 -3.92 25.16 -3.66
C ASP A 37 -5.10 24.17 -3.75
N ARG A 38 -5.66 23.73 -2.60
CA ARG A 38 -6.67 22.66 -2.46
C ARG A 38 -7.89 23.07 -1.64
N ALA A 39 -8.49 24.23 -1.94
CA ALA A 39 -9.67 24.73 -1.23
C ALA A 39 -10.81 23.69 -1.16
N GLY A 40 -11.28 23.38 0.06
CA GLY A 40 -12.40 22.46 0.32
C GLY A 40 -12.02 20.97 0.50
N ALA A 41 -10.72 20.63 0.48
CA ALA A 41 -10.25 19.27 0.79
C ALA A 41 -10.13 19.03 2.30
N ARG A 42 -9.98 17.75 2.70
CA ARG A 42 -9.64 17.40 4.11
C ARG A 42 -8.30 18.05 4.52
N PRO A 43 -8.13 18.42 5.80
CA PRO A 43 -6.85 18.94 6.29
C PRO A 43 -5.72 17.96 5.98
N LEU A 44 -4.67 18.47 5.36
CA LEU A 44 -3.44 17.73 5.14
C LEU A 44 -2.67 17.64 6.46
N ARG A 45 -1.97 16.52 6.61
CA ARG A 45 -1.15 16.22 7.78
C ARG A 45 0.29 16.01 7.35
N GLY A 46 1.20 16.75 7.97
CA GLY A 46 2.64 16.51 7.86
C GLY A 46 3.13 15.68 9.05
N VAL A 47 4.17 14.89 8.86
CA VAL A 47 4.78 14.09 9.94
C VAL A 47 6.26 14.47 10.07
N ARG A 48 6.80 14.42 11.29
CA ARG A 48 8.24 14.45 11.55
C ARG A 48 8.60 13.43 12.61
N LEU A 49 9.62 12.62 12.34
CA LEU A 49 10.18 11.64 13.27
C LEU A 49 11.59 12.05 13.67
N TYR A 50 11.87 12.07 14.97
CA TYR A 50 13.17 12.52 15.49
C TYR A 50 13.45 11.96 16.89
N ARG A 51 14.70 12.13 17.36
CA ARG A 51 15.08 11.94 18.77
C ARG A 51 15.09 13.28 19.48
N PHE A 52 14.58 13.31 20.70
CA PHE A 52 14.71 14.46 21.58
C PHE A 52 15.77 14.17 22.64
N ALA A 53 16.73 15.07 22.81
CA ALA A 53 17.92 14.85 23.66
C ALA A 53 17.59 14.67 25.15
N GLY A 54 16.41 15.12 25.59
CA GLY A 54 15.94 14.95 26.97
C GLY A 54 15.20 13.65 27.25
N ASP A 55 14.94 12.81 26.24
CA ASP A 55 14.22 11.56 26.42
C ASP A 55 15.14 10.42 26.85
N GLU A 56 14.55 9.39 27.47
CA GLU A 56 15.25 8.15 27.78
C GLU A 56 15.76 7.45 26.51
N PRO A 57 16.92 6.76 26.58
CA PRO A 57 17.39 5.92 25.48
C PRO A 57 16.32 4.89 25.12
N GLY A 58 15.96 4.80 23.83
CA GLY A 58 14.89 3.91 23.37
C GLY A 58 13.64 4.62 22.88
N LEU A 59 13.47 5.90 23.22
CA LEU A 59 12.30 6.69 22.85
C LEU A 59 12.54 7.52 21.59
N LEU A 60 11.47 7.70 20.82
CA LEU A 60 11.40 8.62 19.69
C LEU A 60 10.27 9.61 19.90
N ARG A 61 10.38 10.74 19.20
CA ARG A 61 9.33 11.73 19.06
C ARG A 61 8.79 11.73 17.65
N LEU A 62 7.47 11.72 17.54
CA LEU A 62 6.77 11.86 16.28
C LEU A 62 5.81 13.04 16.38
N LYS A 63 6.03 14.07 15.57
CA LYS A 63 5.13 15.21 15.46
C LYS A 63 4.21 15.05 14.26
N VAL A 64 2.90 15.21 14.48
CA VAL A 64 1.92 15.39 13.42
C VAL A 64 1.47 16.84 13.39
N TYR A 65 1.57 17.46 12.22
CA TYR A 65 1.23 18.85 11.98
C TYR A 65 -0.08 18.94 11.19
N GLN A 66 -1.00 19.81 11.61
CA GLN A 66 -2.27 20.09 10.91
C GLN A 66 -2.58 21.58 10.97
N GLN A 67 -3.13 22.19 9.91
CA GLN A 67 -3.44 23.64 9.88
C GLN A 67 -4.71 23.99 10.65
N GLU A 68 -5.77 23.21 10.48
CA GLU A 68 -7.07 23.49 11.08
C GLU A 68 -7.52 22.35 12.00
N GLY A 69 -8.05 22.70 13.17
CA GLY A 69 -8.56 21.72 14.13
C GLY A 69 -7.46 20.90 14.81
N ALA A 70 -7.87 19.78 15.40
CA ALA A 70 -7.01 18.84 16.09
C ALA A 70 -7.18 17.43 15.50
N LEU A 71 -6.11 16.64 15.54
CA LEU A 71 -6.12 15.23 15.20
C LEU A 71 -6.73 14.44 16.37
N ALA A 72 -7.78 13.68 16.08
CA ALA A 72 -8.36 12.78 17.07
C ALA A 72 -7.38 11.64 17.36
N LEU A 73 -7.17 11.30 18.64
CA LEU A 73 -6.33 10.17 19.03
C LEU A 73 -6.83 8.84 18.46
N SER A 74 -8.15 8.69 18.29
CA SER A 74 -8.77 7.54 17.64
C SER A 74 -8.38 7.37 16.17
N ASP A 75 -7.89 8.43 15.52
CA ASP A 75 -7.39 8.39 14.15
C ASP A 75 -5.87 8.16 14.13
N ALA A 76 -5.14 8.79 15.06
CA ALA A 76 -3.68 8.79 15.07
C ALA A 76 -3.09 7.49 15.63
N VAL A 77 -3.55 7.06 16.80
CA VAL A 77 -2.95 5.96 17.55
C VAL A 77 -3.02 4.65 16.77
N PRO A 78 -4.18 4.24 16.19
CA PRO A 78 -4.23 3.02 15.41
C PRO A 78 -3.29 3.03 14.20
N ALA A 79 -3.17 4.17 13.52
CA ALA A 79 -2.25 4.31 12.39
C ALA A 79 -0.79 4.11 12.84
N LEU A 80 -0.36 4.73 13.94
CA LEU A 80 0.99 4.56 14.48
C LEU A 80 1.26 3.12 14.96
N GLU A 81 0.28 2.46 15.58
CA GLU A 81 0.38 1.05 15.97
C GLU A 81 0.44 0.09 14.77
N HIS A 82 -0.22 0.44 13.66
CA HIS A 82 -0.08 -0.28 12.39
C HIS A 82 1.31 -0.10 11.75
N PHE A 83 2.07 0.95 12.09
CA PHE A 83 3.49 1.04 11.75
C PHE A 83 4.41 0.32 12.73
N GLY A 84 3.88 -0.22 13.83
CA GLY A 84 4.63 -0.97 14.84
C GLY A 84 5.20 -0.11 15.96
N PHE A 85 4.69 1.11 16.12
CA PHE A 85 5.04 1.97 17.25
C PHE A 85 4.09 1.73 18.43
N ARG A 86 4.66 1.70 19.64
CA ARG A 86 3.89 1.83 20.87
C ARG A 86 3.78 3.31 21.23
N VAL A 87 2.56 3.84 21.26
CA VAL A 87 2.31 5.24 21.65
C VAL A 87 2.27 5.33 23.17
N LEU A 88 3.15 6.13 23.76
CA LEU A 88 3.26 6.29 25.22
C LEU A 88 2.49 7.51 25.73
N GLN A 89 2.62 8.62 25.01
CA GLN A 89 2.04 9.90 25.39
C GLN A 89 1.81 10.75 24.14
N GLU A 90 0.83 11.64 24.22
CA GLU A 90 0.61 12.72 23.25
C GLU A 90 0.55 14.06 23.98
N LEU A 91 1.12 15.09 23.37
CA LEU A 91 1.05 16.47 23.83
C LEU A 91 0.59 17.38 22.67
N PRO A 92 -0.68 17.82 22.65
CA PRO A 92 -1.16 18.72 21.61
C PRO A 92 -0.73 20.15 21.95
N THR A 93 -0.21 20.85 20.94
CA THR A 93 0.17 22.27 21.03
C THR A 93 -0.56 23.04 19.95
N LEU A 94 -1.51 23.89 20.34
CA LEU A 94 -2.17 24.84 19.44
C LEU A 94 -1.30 26.09 19.29
N LEU A 95 -1.09 26.56 18.06
CA LEU A 95 -0.31 27.77 17.78
C LEU A 95 -1.22 28.91 17.32
N GLU A 96 -1.34 29.96 18.11
CA GLU A 96 -2.23 31.08 17.80
C GLU A 96 -1.65 32.00 16.71
N SER A 97 -2.48 32.45 15.76
CA SER A 97 -2.06 33.48 14.79
C SER A 97 -2.18 34.87 15.39
N ARG A 98 -1.25 35.75 15.01
CA ARG A 98 -1.30 37.18 15.35
C ARG A 98 -1.99 38.03 14.29
N GLU A 99 -2.21 37.51 13.08
CA GLU A 99 -2.86 38.27 12.01
C GLU A 99 -4.37 38.33 12.29
N ALA A 100 -4.91 39.53 12.47
CA ALA A 100 -6.32 39.75 12.77
C ALA A 100 -7.21 39.09 11.71
N GLY A 101 -8.10 38.19 12.14
CA GLY A 101 -8.99 37.43 11.25
C GLY A 101 -8.45 36.12 10.69
N THR A 102 -7.22 35.71 11.03
CA THR A 102 -6.59 34.47 10.49
C THR A 102 -6.62 33.24 11.42
N GLY A 103 -7.29 33.32 12.58
CA GLY A 103 -7.49 32.15 13.45
C GLY A 103 -6.19 31.55 14.02
N CYS A 104 -5.97 30.25 13.81
CA CYS A 104 -4.85 29.46 14.33
C CYS A 104 -3.79 29.21 13.23
N LEU A 105 -2.50 29.17 13.57
CA LEU A 105 -1.41 28.76 12.64
C LEU A 105 -1.34 27.25 12.42
N GLY A 106 -1.95 26.48 13.31
CA GLY A 106 -2.02 25.03 13.28
C GLY A 106 -1.83 24.39 14.65
N THR A 107 -2.06 23.08 14.67
CA THR A 107 -1.87 22.22 15.84
C THR A 107 -0.70 21.28 15.57
N ILE A 108 0.16 21.13 16.57
CA ILE A 108 1.25 20.14 16.60
C ILE A 108 0.87 19.09 17.63
N HIS A 109 0.72 17.85 17.19
CA HIS A 109 0.54 16.70 18.07
C HIS A 109 1.90 16.01 18.24
N ASP A 110 2.51 16.18 19.40
CA ASP A 110 3.81 15.57 19.71
C ASP A 110 3.62 14.26 20.47
N PHE A 111 3.93 13.15 19.80
CA PHE A 111 3.83 11.80 20.34
C PHE A 111 5.19 11.33 20.85
N THR A 112 5.23 10.85 22.09
CA THR A 112 6.32 9.99 22.57
C THR A 112 6.01 8.56 22.18
N ILE A 113 6.90 7.94 21.42
CA ILE A 113 6.71 6.58 20.92
C ILE A 113 7.93 5.71 21.21
N ALA A 114 7.70 4.40 21.29
CA ALA A 114 8.74 3.38 21.40
C ALA A 114 8.56 2.32 20.30
N LEU A 115 9.63 1.62 19.95
CA LEU A 115 9.54 0.40 19.16
C LEU A 115 9.21 -0.78 20.06
N GLU A 116 8.44 -1.75 19.57
CA GLU A 116 8.11 -2.96 20.33
C GLU A 116 9.34 -3.82 20.64
N ASP A 117 10.31 -3.92 19.72
CA ASP A 117 11.40 -4.89 19.78
C ASP A 117 12.81 -4.29 19.99
N GLY A 118 12.93 -3.08 20.55
CA GLY A 118 14.23 -2.48 20.92
C GLY A 118 15.24 -2.31 19.75
N ASP A 119 14.78 -2.50 18.51
CA ASP A 119 15.60 -2.51 17.30
C ASP A 119 16.25 -1.17 16.98
N GLY A 120 17.32 -1.24 16.19
CA GLY A 120 18.18 -0.17 15.67
C GLY A 120 17.49 1.14 15.33
N LEU A 121 17.32 1.98 16.36
CA LEU A 121 16.69 3.29 16.26
C LEU A 121 17.49 4.23 15.36
N ASP A 122 18.81 4.05 15.26
CA ASP A 122 19.66 4.87 14.40
C ASP A 122 19.41 4.53 12.93
N GLU A 123 19.39 3.25 12.55
CA GLU A 123 19.06 2.79 11.20
C GLU A 123 17.64 3.18 10.78
N LEU A 124 16.71 3.23 11.74
CA LEU A 124 15.36 3.74 11.51
C LEU A 124 15.38 5.23 11.16
N LEU A 125 16.13 6.05 11.91
CA LEU A 125 16.22 7.49 11.72
C LEU A 125 16.94 7.88 10.42
N GLU A 126 17.87 7.05 9.94
CA GLU A 126 18.46 7.20 8.59
C GLU A 126 17.38 7.14 7.49
N ARG A 127 16.25 6.51 7.77
CA ARG A 127 15.09 6.37 6.88
C ARG A 127 13.89 7.20 7.32
N ALA A 128 14.09 8.17 8.23
CA ALA A 128 13.01 8.97 8.81
C ALA A 128 12.12 9.61 7.74
N ASP A 129 12.69 10.24 6.71
CA ASP A 129 11.91 10.91 5.66
C ASP A 129 10.94 9.94 4.95
N ALA A 130 11.40 8.74 4.58
CA ALA A 130 10.54 7.74 3.93
C ALA A 130 9.44 7.19 4.86
N ILE A 131 9.74 7.10 6.16
CA ILE A 131 8.77 6.67 7.19
C ILE A 131 7.74 7.79 7.44
N GLU A 132 8.19 9.04 7.55
CA GLU A 132 7.34 10.23 7.67
C GLU A 132 6.34 10.32 6.51
N GLU A 133 6.82 10.13 5.28
CA GLU A 133 5.98 10.11 4.07
C GLU A 133 4.93 8.99 4.11
N ALA A 134 5.33 7.79 4.54
CA ALA A 134 4.42 6.65 4.65
C ALA A 134 3.31 6.91 5.69
N ILE A 135 3.67 7.40 6.88
CA ILE A 135 2.70 7.72 7.94
C ILE A 135 1.79 8.87 7.49
N ALA A 136 2.34 9.91 6.88
CA ALA A 136 1.56 11.02 6.34
C ALA A 136 0.58 10.53 5.27
N ALA A 137 0.98 9.63 4.37
CA ALA A 137 0.09 9.06 3.35
C ALA A 137 -1.10 8.32 3.98
N VAL A 138 -0.88 7.56 5.05
CA VAL A 138 -1.94 6.86 5.80
C VAL A 138 -2.85 7.85 6.51
N LEU A 139 -2.30 8.80 7.27
CA LEU A 139 -3.07 9.81 8.01
C LEU A 139 -3.87 10.73 7.08
N ASN A 140 -3.43 10.93 5.84
CA ASN A 140 -4.15 11.69 4.81
C ASN A 140 -5.10 10.82 3.97
N GLY A 141 -5.21 9.52 4.26
CA GLY A 141 -6.10 8.59 3.56
C GLY A 141 -5.67 8.21 2.14
N ALA A 142 -4.43 8.53 1.76
CA ALA A 142 -3.83 8.20 0.46
C ALA A 142 -3.24 6.78 0.41
N ALA A 143 -2.93 6.19 1.56
CA ALA A 143 -2.42 4.82 1.70
C ALA A 143 -3.30 3.98 2.64
N GLU A 144 -3.14 2.65 2.59
CA GLU A 144 -3.87 1.73 3.46
C GLU A 144 -3.42 1.81 4.91
N ASP A 145 -4.38 1.75 5.83
CA ASP A 145 -4.14 1.72 7.27
C ASP A 145 -4.33 0.30 7.80
N ASP A 146 -3.28 -0.51 7.70
CA ASP A 146 -3.32 -1.91 8.11
C ASP A 146 -1.94 -2.40 8.58
N PRO A 147 -1.85 -3.61 9.15
CA PRO A 147 -0.60 -4.13 9.71
C PRO A 147 0.57 -4.27 8.73
N PHE A 148 0.37 -4.27 7.40
CA PHE A 148 1.51 -4.31 6.47
C PHE A 148 2.41 -3.08 6.60
N ASN A 149 1.90 -1.97 7.15
CA ASN A 149 2.69 -0.77 7.43
C ASN A 149 3.85 -1.05 8.41
N ARG A 150 3.75 -2.08 9.26
CA ARG A 150 4.84 -2.53 10.15
C ARG A 150 6.10 -2.94 9.37
N LEU A 151 5.95 -3.41 8.13
CA LEU A 151 7.09 -3.83 7.32
C LEU A 151 7.98 -2.65 6.91
N VAL A 152 7.42 -1.45 6.82
CA VAL A 152 8.18 -0.22 6.49
C VAL A 152 9.24 0.07 7.56
N VAL A 153 8.85 -0.09 8.81
CA VAL A 153 9.71 0.10 9.98
C VAL A 153 10.54 -1.16 10.24
N GLY A 154 9.88 -2.31 10.50
CA GLY A 154 10.55 -3.51 11.02
C GLY A 154 11.34 -4.34 10.00
N THR A 155 11.11 -4.18 8.69
CA THR A 155 11.89 -4.91 7.67
C THR A 155 12.66 -4.01 6.72
N ALA A 156 12.64 -2.71 6.97
CA ALA A 156 13.21 -1.67 6.14
C ALA A 156 12.73 -1.64 4.68
N LEU A 157 11.48 -2.08 4.42
CA LEU A 157 10.85 -1.91 3.12
C LEU A 157 10.38 -0.47 2.91
N THR A 158 10.26 -0.05 1.66
CA THR A 158 9.53 1.16 1.29
C THR A 158 8.01 0.92 1.40
N ALA A 159 7.22 2.00 1.50
CA ALA A 159 5.77 1.91 1.51
C ALA A 159 5.21 1.19 0.27
N ARG A 160 5.84 1.41 -0.89
CA ARG A 160 5.48 0.76 -2.16
C ARG A 160 5.72 -0.75 -2.12
N GLU A 161 6.84 -1.19 -1.58
CA GLU A 161 7.17 -2.63 -1.49
C GLU A 161 6.27 -3.34 -0.47
N ALA A 162 5.95 -2.70 0.64
CA ALA A 162 4.94 -3.19 1.58
C ALA A 162 3.57 -3.32 0.91
N ASP A 163 3.19 -2.37 0.05
CA ASP A 163 1.93 -2.42 -0.71
C ASP A 163 1.89 -3.55 -1.74
N TRP A 164 3.02 -3.88 -2.38
CA TRP A 164 3.10 -5.07 -3.25
C TRP A 164 2.86 -6.36 -2.47
N LEU A 165 3.49 -6.52 -1.31
CA LEU A 165 3.26 -7.70 -0.46
C LEU A 165 1.81 -7.75 0.04
N ARG A 166 1.22 -6.61 0.40
CA ARG A 166 -0.21 -6.49 0.73
C ARG A 166 -1.10 -6.94 -0.42
N ALA A 167 -0.79 -6.53 -1.64
CA ALA A 167 -1.54 -6.92 -2.84
C ALA A 167 -1.45 -8.44 -3.09
N PHE A 168 -0.26 -9.04 -2.96
CA PHE A 168 -0.09 -10.49 -3.06
C PHE A 168 -0.87 -11.24 -1.98
N TYR A 169 -0.90 -10.75 -0.74
CA TYR A 169 -1.76 -11.30 0.30
C TYR A 169 -3.24 -11.25 -0.09
N ARG A 170 -3.73 -10.10 -0.57
CA ARG A 170 -5.14 -9.96 -0.97
C ARG A 170 -5.50 -10.90 -2.13
N TYR A 171 -4.59 -11.09 -3.09
CA TYR A 171 -4.73 -12.11 -4.12
C TYR A 171 -4.80 -13.53 -3.54
N LEU A 172 -3.86 -13.89 -2.65
CA LEU A 172 -3.82 -15.21 -2.02
C LEU A 172 -5.07 -15.50 -1.18
N ARG A 173 -5.65 -14.49 -0.50
CA ARG A 173 -6.94 -14.62 0.19
C ARG A 173 -8.06 -14.99 -0.79
N GLN A 174 -8.14 -14.31 -1.94
CA GLN A 174 -9.08 -14.64 -3.01
C GLN A 174 -8.84 -16.01 -3.65
N ALA A 175 -7.59 -16.50 -3.61
CA ALA A 175 -7.20 -17.84 -4.04
C ALA A 175 -7.59 -18.95 -3.03
N GLY A 176 -8.05 -18.59 -1.83
CA GLY A 176 -8.49 -19.54 -0.80
C GLY A 176 -7.49 -19.76 0.34
N VAL A 177 -6.43 -18.93 0.45
CA VAL A 177 -5.46 -19.02 1.55
C VAL A 177 -6.07 -18.50 2.86
N GLY A 178 -6.04 -19.34 3.89
CA GLY A 178 -6.74 -19.11 5.16
C GLY A 178 -6.03 -18.25 6.21
N PHE A 179 -4.79 -17.82 5.99
CA PHE A 179 -4.03 -17.07 7.00
C PHE A 179 -4.64 -15.70 7.29
N ALA A 180 -4.67 -15.32 8.57
CA ALA A 180 -5.07 -13.98 9.01
C ALA A 180 -3.97 -12.96 8.67
N ILE A 181 -4.35 -11.69 8.49
CA ILE A 181 -3.43 -10.61 8.10
C ILE A 181 -2.25 -10.46 9.08
N GLN A 182 -2.52 -10.52 10.39
CA GLN A 182 -1.48 -10.41 11.42
C GLN A 182 -0.46 -11.55 11.31
N THR A 183 -0.93 -12.80 11.18
CA THR A 183 -0.07 -13.96 10.98
C THR A 183 0.84 -13.78 9.76
N VAL A 184 0.31 -13.19 8.68
CA VAL A 184 1.08 -12.97 7.45
C VAL A 184 2.15 -11.92 7.63
N VAL A 185 1.79 -10.78 8.20
CA VAL A 185 2.72 -9.68 8.46
C VAL A 185 3.81 -10.11 9.43
N ASP A 186 3.44 -10.81 10.50
CA ASP A 186 4.40 -11.30 11.49
C ASP A 186 5.42 -12.28 10.90
N ALA A 187 4.97 -13.19 10.03
CA ALA A 187 5.85 -14.12 9.36
C ALA A 187 6.81 -13.42 8.38
N LEU A 188 6.32 -12.41 7.64
CA LEU A 188 7.18 -11.56 6.79
C LEU A 188 8.18 -10.74 7.64
N ARG A 189 7.75 -10.24 8.80
CA ARG A 189 8.58 -9.45 9.71
C ARG A 189 9.67 -10.28 10.38
N ARG A 190 9.36 -11.50 10.82
CA ARG A 190 10.31 -12.42 11.48
C ARG A 190 11.34 -13.02 10.51
N ALA A 191 11.10 -12.95 9.21
CA ALA A 191 12.00 -13.50 8.20
C ALA A 191 12.48 -12.43 7.19
N PRO A 192 13.13 -11.33 7.63
CA PRO A 192 13.60 -10.28 6.73
C PRO A 192 14.58 -10.81 5.66
N GLN A 193 15.34 -11.87 5.99
CA GLN A 193 16.23 -12.60 5.09
C GLN A 193 15.50 -13.36 3.96
N VAL A 194 14.18 -13.54 4.06
CA VAL A 194 13.32 -14.07 2.98
C VAL A 194 12.52 -12.93 2.35
N THR A 195 11.94 -12.06 3.17
CA THR A 195 11.06 -10.97 2.75
C THR A 195 11.75 -9.98 1.81
N ARG A 196 12.98 -9.54 2.12
CA ARG A 196 13.72 -8.63 1.23
C ARG A 196 14.07 -9.29 -0.12
N PRO A 197 14.60 -10.53 -0.15
CA PRO A 197 14.77 -11.25 -1.40
C PRO A 197 13.50 -11.50 -2.22
N LEU A 198 12.32 -11.67 -1.59
CA LEU A 198 11.05 -11.76 -2.33
C LEU A 198 10.75 -10.48 -3.12
N VAL A 199 10.92 -9.32 -2.47
CA VAL A 199 10.78 -8.01 -3.12
C VAL A 199 11.87 -7.82 -4.20
N GLY A 200 13.11 -8.20 -3.90
CA GLY A 200 14.22 -8.17 -4.86
C GLY A 200 14.00 -9.06 -6.08
N LEU A 201 13.43 -10.25 -5.91
CA LEU A 201 13.03 -11.14 -7.01
C LEU A 201 11.98 -10.47 -7.89
N PHE A 202 10.93 -9.89 -7.27
CA PHE A 202 9.89 -9.20 -8.02
C PHE A 202 10.45 -8.00 -8.81
N ALA A 203 11.27 -7.16 -8.16
CA ALA A 203 11.88 -6.00 -8.79
C ALA A 203 12.86 -6.39 -9.90
N SER A 204 13.79 -7.30 -9.64
CA SER A 204 14.73 -7.78 -10.65
C SER A 204 13.99 -8.35 -11.86
N ARG A 205 12.88 -9.06 -11.69
CA ARG A 205 12.10 -9.61 -12.82
C ARG A 205 11.26 -8.58 -13.58
N HIS A 206 10.78 -7.52 -12.94
CA HIS A 206 9.74 -6.66 -13.54
C HIS A 206 10.08 -5.18 -13.67
N ASP A 207 11.15 -4.69 -13.05
CA ASP A 207 11.57 -3.29 -13.20
C ASP A 207 12.13 -3.06 -14.62
N PRO A 208 11.49 -2.25 -15.48
CA PRO A 208 12.00 -1.96 -16.82
C PRO A 208 13.31 -1.15 -16.80
N ALA A 209 13.61 -0.44 -15.71
CA ALA A 209 14.84 0.31 -15.53
C ALA A 209 15.97 -0.53 -14.91
N PHE A 210 15.75 -1.82 -14.66
CA PHE A 210 16.77 -2.71 -14.11
C PHE A 210 18.01 -2.74 -15.02
N THR A 211 19.18 -2.48 -14.44
CA THR A 211 20.47 -2.51 -15.13
C THR A 211 21.25 -3.77 -14.74
N GLY A 212 21.92 -4.41 -15.70
CA GLY A 212 22.68 -5.64 -15.47
C GLY A 212 21.95 -6.92 -15.91
N ASP A 213 22.47 -8.07 -15.47
CA ASP A 213 21.92 -9.38 -15.82
C ASP A 213 20.70 -9.72 -14.94
N ARG A 214 19.52 -9.57 -15.53
CA ARG A 214 18.23 -9.86 -14.89
C ARG A 214 18.12 -11.32 -14.45
N ALA A 215 18.62 -12.27 -15.26
CA ALA A 215 18.50 -13.69 -14.97
C ALA A 215 19.37 -14.07 -13.78
N GLN A 216 20.61 -13.56 -13.74
CA GLN A 216 21.51 -13.78 -12.61
C GLN A 216 20.95 -13.16 -11.32
N ALA A 217 20.49 -11.90 -11.36
CA ALA A 217 19.94 -11.24 -10.18
C ALA A 217 18.68 -11.95 -9.61
N ALA A 218 17.81 -12.45 -10.50
CA ALA A 218 16.66 -13.25 -10.09
C ALA A 218 17.09 -14.58 -9.45
N GLU A 219 18.11 -15.26 -9.99
CA GLU A 219 18.63 -16.49 -9.40
C GLU A 219 19.33 -16.24 -8.05
N ASP A 220 20.06 -15.14 -7.90
CA ASP A 220 20.67 -14.75 -6.61
C ASP A 220 19.60 -14.54 -5.54
N CYS A 221 18.50 -13.87 -5.88
CA CYS A 221 17.34 -13.72 -5.01
C CYS A 221 16.70 -15.08 -4.69
N ASN A 222 16.52 -15.96 -5.67
CA ASN A 222 16.01 -17.31 -5.44
C ASN A 222 16.90 -18.12 -4.48
N GLN A 223 18.22 -18.03 -4.61
CA GLN A 223 19.16 -18.68 -3.69
C GLN A 223 19.10 -18.07 -2.29
N ALA A 224 18.98 -16.75 -2.18
CA ALA A 224 18.78 -16.08 -0.89
C ALA A 224 17.46 -16.52 -0.22
N ILE A 225 16.35 -16.60 -0.97
CA ILE A 225 15.06 -17.11 -0.49
C ILE A 225 15.20 -18.55 0.02
N ARG A 226 15.80 -19.45 -0.77
CA ARG A 226 15.98 -20.87 -0.37
C ARG A 226 16.80 -20.99 0.92
N ARG A 227 17.90 -20.24 1.04
CA ARG A 227 18.73 -20.21 2.25
C ARG A 227 17.95 -19.66 3.44
N GLY A 228 17.27 -18.52 3.28
CA GLY A 228 16.47 -17.90 4.32
C GLY A 228 15.33 -18.80 4.82
N LEU A 229 14.63 -19.50 3.92
CA LEU A 229 13.56 -20.44 4.27
C LEU A 229 14.08 -21.61 5.14
N SER A 230 15.32 -22.07 4.93
CA SER A 230 15.90 -23.13 5.76
C SER A 230 16.09 -22.74 7.23
N GLN A 231 16.03 -21.43 7.53
CA GLN A 231 16.17 -20.88 8.88
C GLN A 231 14.82 -20.56 9.53
N VAL A 232 13.70 -20.73 8.82
CA VAL A 232 12.36 -20.44 9.35
C VAL A 232 11.88 -21.62 10.19
N ALA A 233 11.84 -21.43 11.51
CA ALA A 233 11.47 -22.50 12.45
C ALA A 233 9.97 -22.87 12.41
N ALA A 234 9.10 -21.89 12.22
CA ALA A 234 7.65 -22.10 12.23
C ALA A 234 7.16 -22.61 10.86
N ILE A 235 6.59 -23.82 10.82
CA ILE A 235 6.11 -24.46 9.59
C ILE A 235 5.06 -23.63 8.83
N ASN A 236 4.20 -22.91 9.56
CA ASN A 236 3.19 -22.05 8.94
C ASN A 236 3.83 -20.81 8.29
N ASP A 237 4.87 -20.24 8.90
CA ASP A 237 5.61 -19.11 8.34
C ASP A 237 6.34 -19.55 7.07
N ASP A 238 7.05 -20.69 7.09
CA ASP A 238 7.72 -21.27 5.91
C ASP A 238 6.73 -21.52 4.77
N ARG A 239 5.61 -22.20 5.06
CA ARG A 239 4.56 -22.47 4.07
C ARG A 239 4.03 -21.18 3.45
N MET A 240 3.78 -20.15 4.26
CA MET A 240 3.28 -18.87 3.78
C MET A 240 4.32 -18.15 2.91
N LEU A 241 5.57 -18.09 3.33
CA LEU A 241 6.65 -17.45 2.55
C LEU A 241 6.88 -18.15 1.20
N ARG A 242 6.74 -19.48 1.16
CA ARG A 242 6.76 -20.25 -0.10
C ARG A 242 5.59 -19.92 -1.02
N LEU A 243 4.40 -19.63 -0.48
CA LEU A 243 3.26 -19.19 -1.30
C LEU A 243 3.52 -17.82 -1.94
N TYR A 244 4.13 -16.89 -1.19
CA TYR A 244 4.58 -15.60 -1.76
C TYR A 244 5.58 -15.82 -2.88
N HIS A 245 6.62 -16.64 -2.63
CA HIS A 245 7.65 -16.94 -3.61
C HIS A 245 7.05 -17.47 -4.92
N ALA A 246 6.24 -18.52 -4.83
CA ALA A 246 5.60 -19.13 -5.99
C ALA A 246 4.64 -18.17 -6.73
N THR A 247 3.94 -17.31 -5.99
CA THR A 247 3.01 -16.32 -6.59
C THR A 247 3.76 -15.22 -7.33
N ILE A 248 4.88 -14.75 -6.78
CA ILE A 248 5.76 -13.77 -7.43
C ILE A 248 6.34 -14.36 -8.72
N ASP A 249 6.82 -15.60 -8.68
CA ASP A 249 7.34 -16.29 -9.87
C ASP A 249 6.27 -16.52 -10.95
N ALA A 250 5.00 -16.64 -10.57
CA ALA A 250 3.88 -16.78 -11.48
C ALA A 250 3.51 -15.47 -12.21
N VAL A 251 4.07 -14.31 -11.83
CA VAL A 251 3.78 -13.02 -12.48
C VAL A 251 4.47 -12.96 -13.85
N LEU A 252 3.66 -12.76 -14.89
CA LEU A 252 4.11 -12.59 -16.27
C LEU A 252 4.31 -11.13 -16.64
N ARG A 253 3.44 -10.25 -16.13
CA ARG A 253 3.47 -8.81 -16.38
C ARG A 253 2.89 -8.05 -15.20
N THR A 254 3.38 -6.84 -14.97
CA THR A 254 2.87 -5.94 -13.95
C THR A 254 3.11 -4.49 -14.35
N ASN A 255 2.22 -3.59 -13.92
CA ASN A 255 2.41 -2.15 -14.06
C ASN A 255 3.10 -1.52 -12.84
N ALA A 256 3.56 -2.31 -11.85
CA ALA A 256 4.07 -1.85 -10.55
C ALA A 256 5.20 -0.79 -10.63
N PHE A 257 5.92 -0.76 -11.76
CA PHE A 257 7.02 0.19 -12.04
C PHE A 257 6.63 1.30 -13.03
N ALA A 258 5.41 1.24 -13.57
CA ALA A 258 4.87 2.23 -14.50
C ALA A 258 4.12 3.34 -13.72
N PRO A 259 3.99 4.56 -14.28
CA PRO A 259 3.20 5.64 -13.68
C PRO A 259 1.75 5.27 -13.34
N ALA A 260 1.17 4.30 -14.07
CA ALA A 260 -0.18 3.79 -13.86
C ALA A 260 -0.37 3.11 -12.50
N ALA A 261 0.69 2.56 -11.88
CA ALA A 261 0.62 1.95 -10.55
C ALA A 261 0.19 2.92 -9.44
N ARG A 262 0.31 4.24 -9.67
CA ARG A 262 -0.19 5.26 -8.72
C ARG A 262 -1.71 5.22 -8.55
N GLU A 263 -2.44 4.76 -9.56
CA GLU A 263 -3.89 4.60 -9.48
C GLU A 263 -4.26 3.23 -8.90
N ALA A 264 -3.70 2.16 -9.46
CA ALA A 264 -3.79 0.81 -8.93
C ALA A 264 -2.71 -0.10 -9.56
N VAL A 265 -2.27 -1.11 -8.81
CA VAL A 265 -1.33 -2.12 -9.30
C VAL A 265 -2.05 -3.29 -9.94
N ALA A 266 -1.46 -3.85 -10.99
CA ALA A 266 -1.93 -5.05 -11.67
C ALA A 266 -0.84 -6.12 -11.70
N PHE A 267 -1.26 -7.38 -11.51
CA PHE A 267 -0.42 -8.57 -11.71
C PHE A 267 -1.13 -9.49 -12.69
N LYS A 268 -0.52 -9.74 -13.85
CA LYS A 268 -0.95 -10.77 -14.79
C LYS A 268 -0.22 -12.06 -14.46
N LEU A 269 -0.93 -13.09 -14.01
CA LEU A 269 -0.35 -14.34 -13.54
C LEU A 269 -0.58 -15.49 -14.51
N ASP A 270 0.40 -16.39 -14.59
CA ASP A 270 0.19 -17.76 -15.04
C ASP A 270 -0.48 -18.56 -13.92
N SER A 271 -1.79 -18.77 -14.04
CA SER A 271 -2.57 -19.48 -13.03
C SER A 271 -2.10 -20.92 -12.80
N SER A 272 -1.45 -21.56 -13.78
CA SER A 272 -0.95 -22.92 -13.62
C SER A 272 0.25 -23.00 -12.66
N LEU A 273 0.95 -21.89 -12.46
CA LEU A 273 2.08 -21.77 -11.55
C LEU A 273 1.67 -21.34 -10.12
N VAL A 274 0.46 -20.81 -9.95
CA VAL A 274 -0.03 -20.38 -8.63
C VAL A 274 -0.50 -21.60 -7.81
N PRO A 275 0.11 -21.88 -6.65
CA PRO A 275 -0.25 -23.06 -5.87
C PRO A 275 -1.67 -22.99 -5.29
N GLY A 276 -2.37 -24.13 -5.29
CA GLY A 276 -3.63 -24.29 -4.55
C GLY A 276 -4.86 -23.65 -5.19
N LEU A 277 -4.77 -23.15 -6.42
CA LEU A 277 -5.95 -22.58 -7.10
C LEU A 277 -7.08 -23.61 -7.28
N PRO A 278 -8.34 -23.24 -6.98
CA PRO A 278 -9.49 -24.13 -7.16
C PRO A 278 -9.76 -24.41 -8.65
N LYS A 279 -10.18 -25.64 -8.96
CA LYS A 279 -10.51 -26.07 -10.33
C LYS A 279 -11.81 -25.43 -10.86
N PRO A 280 -11.93 -25.22 -12.19
CA PRO A 280 -10.87 -25.31 -13.18
C PRO A 280 -9.91 -24.13 -13.02
N VAL A 281 -8.62 -24.42 -13.13
CA VAL A 281 -7.58 -23.38 -13.09
C VAL A 281 -7.70 -22.56 -14.38
N PRO A 282 -7.87 -21.23 -14.30
CA PRO A 282 -7.86 -20.38 -15.49
C PRO A 282 -6.54 -20.53 -16.26
N TRP A 283 -6.50 -20.10 -17.51
CA TRP A 283 -5.24 -19.99 -18.23
C TRP A 283 -4.43 -18.81 -17.68
N ARG A 284 -5.07 -17.64 -17.51
CA ARG A 284 -4.44 -16.43 -16.95
C ARG A 284 -5.40 -15.69 -16.04
N GLU A 285 -4.82 -15.00 -15.06
CA GLU A 285 -5.51 -14.07 -14.17
C GLU A 285 -4.85 -12.70 -14.26
N ILE A 286 -5.63 -11.63 -14.26
CA ILE A 286 -5.12 -10.28 -13.97
C ILE A 286 -5.76 -9.85 -12.67
N PHE A 287 -4.98 -9.76 -11.61
CA PHE A 287 -5.42 -9.23 -10.32
C PHE A 287 -5.10 -7.75 -10.26
N VAL A 288 -6.06 -6.94 -9.81
CA VAL A 288 -5.96 -5.49 -9.64
C VAL A 288 -6.13 -5.16 -8.17
N TYR A 289 -5.25 -4.31 -7.65
CA TYR A 289 -5.25 -3.91 -6.26
C TYR A 289 -4.97 -2.42 -6.09
N SER A 290 -5.75 -1.78 -5.22
CA SER A 290 -5.49 -0.45 -4.66
C SER A 290 -6.29 -0.29 -3.36
N ARG A 291 -6.12 0.86 -2.72
CA ARG A 291 -6.97 1.28 -1.61
C ARG A 291 -8.44 1.48 -2.00
N ARG A 292 -8.73 1.82 -3.26
CA ARG A 292 -10.11 2.11 -3.74
C ARG A 292 -10.81 0.90 -4.36
N VAL A 293 -10.08 0.04 -5.07
CA VAL A 293 -10.63 -1.10 -5.79
C VAL A 293 -9.75 -2.34 -5.69
N GLU A 294 -10.40 -3.48 -5.50
CA GLU A 294 -9.83 -4.81 -5.74
C GLU A 294 -10.57 -5.46 -6.90
N GLY A 295 -9.91 -6.26 -7.72
CA GLY A 295 -10.60 -6.95 -8.80
C GLY A 295 -9.76 -8.02 -9.46
N ILE A 296 -10.43 -8.84 -10.26
CA ILE A 296 -9.78 -9.90 -11.01
C ILE A 296 -10.43 -10.11 -12.37
N HIS A 297 -9.62 -10.44 -13.36
CA HIS A 297 -10.07 -10.87 -14.67
C HIS A 297 -9.50 -12.25 -15.01
N LEU A 298 -10.37 -13.24 -15.17
CA LEU A 298 -10.04 -14.64 -15.46
C LEU A 298 -10.22 -14.94 -16.94
N ARG A 299 -9.26 -15.65 -17.53
CA ARG A 299 -9.34 -16.12 -18.92
C ARG A 299 -9.11 -17.62 -18.97
N ALA A 300 -9.93 -18.36 -19.72
CA ALA A 300 -9.75 -19.79 -19.93
C ALA A 300 -8.82 -20.14 -21.12
N GLY A 301 -8.35 -19.15 -21.89
CA GLY A 301 -7.46 -19.37 -23.02
C GLY A 301 -6.96 -18.09 -23.73
N PRO A 302 -6.09 -18.25 -24.76
CA PRO A 302 -5.44 -17.15 -25.50
C PRO A 302 -6.39 -16.28 -26.31
N VAL A 303 -7.56 -16.80 -26.65
CA VAL A 303 -8.69 -16.03 -27.20
C VAL A 303 -9.91 -16.35 -26.36
N ALA A 304 -10.39 -15.35 -25.60
CA ALA A 304 -11.47 -15.51 -24.64
C ALA A 304 -12.31 -14.23 -24.57
N ARG A 305 -13.63 -14.38 -24.37
CA ARG A 305 -14.57 -13.26 -24.24
C ARG A 305 -15.43 -13.42 -23.00
N GLY A 306 -15.73 -12.30 -22.35
CA GLY A 306 -16.78 -12.20 -21.36
C GLY A 306 -16.87 -10.81 -20.74
N GLY A 307 -18.02 -10.52 -20.13
CA GLY A 307 -18.26 -9.22 -19.50
C GLY A 307 -17.68 -9.13 -18.08
N LEU A 308 -17.77 -7.94 -17.51
CA LEU A 308 -17.35 -7.65 -16.13
C LEU A 308 -18.55 -7.72 -15.17
N ARG A 309 -18.27 -7.73 -13.87
CA ARG A 309 -19.27 -7.70 -12.81
C ARG A 309 -18.78 -6.84 -11.66
N TRP A 310 -19.63 -5.93 -11.19
CA TRP A 310 -19.47 -5.34 -9.87
C TRP A 310 -19.87 -6.40 -8.85
N SER A 311 -18.95 -6.78 -7.96
CA SER A 311 -19.18 -7.67 -6.83
C SER A 311 -19.28 -6.89 -5.51
N ASP A 312 -20.18 -7.31 -4.64
CA ASP A 312 -20.27 -6.88 -3.23
C ASP A 312 -19.49 -7.83 -2.28
N ARG A 313 -18.89 -8.89 -2.83
CA ARG A 313 -18.21 -9.96 -2.10
C ARG A 313 -16.74 -9.66 -1.83
N ARG A 314 -16.45 -8.89 -0.78
CA ARG A 314 -15.07 -8.47 -0.43
C ARG A 314 -14.05 -9.60 -0.39
N ASP A 315 -14.38 -10.74 0.23
CA ASP A 315 -13.40 -11.79 0.57
C ASP A 315 -13.44 -13.01 -0.38
N ASP A 316 -14.38 -13.08 -1.32
CA ASP A 316 -14.49 -14.21 -2.24
C ASP A 316 -15.09 -13.89 -3.63
N PHE A 317 -14.99 -12.63 -4.09
CA PHE A 317 -15.37 -12.24 -5.46
C PHE A 317 -14.70 -13.09 -6.54
N ARG A 318 -13.47 -13.60 -6.32
CA ARG A 318 -12.80 -14.49 -7.30
C ARG A 318 -13.59 -15.79 -7.50
N THR A 319 -14.19 -16.35 -6.44
CA THR A 319 -15.03 -17.55 -6.53
C THR A 319 -16.29 -17.27 -7.36
N GLU A 320 -16.92 -16.12 -7.14
CA GLU A 320 -18.07 -15.66 -7.95
C GLU A 320 -17.68 -15.53 -9.43
N VAL A 321 -16.60 -14.80 -9.72
CA VAL A 321 -16.10 -14.56 -11.09
C VAL A 321 -15.72 -15.88 -11.77
N LEU A 322 -15.09 -16.82 -11.03
CA LEU A 322 -14.76 -18.15 -11.53
C LEU A 322 -16.01 -18.95 -11.90
N GLY A 323 -17.04 -18.96 -11.04
CA GLY A 323 -18.33 -19.59 -11.34
C GLY A 323 -18.97 -19.02 -12.62
N LEU A 324 -18.92 -17.70 -12.79
CA LEU A 324 -19.44 -17.02 -13.97
C LEU A 324 -18.60 -17.32 -15.24
N MET A 325 -17.28 -17.41 -15.13
CA MET A 325 -16.42 -17.84 -16.24
C MET A 325 -16.73 -19.28 -16.68
N LYS A 326 -16.97 -20.20 -15.74
CA LYS A 326 -17.40 -21.58 -16.05
C LYS A 326 -18.69 -21.59 -16.85
N ALA A 327 -19.68 -20.80 -16.43
CA ALA A 327 -20.95 -20.70 -17.15
C ALA A 327 -20.79 -20.11 -18.57
N GLN A 328 -19.83 -19.19 -18.76
CA GLN A 328 -19.54 -18.59 -20.08
C GLN A 328 -18.90 -19.59 -21.07
N ARG A 329 -18.15 -20.59 -20.60
CA ARG A 329 -17.59 -21.63 -21.49
C ARG A 329 -18.68 -22.40 -22.22
N VAL A 330 -19.78 -22.73 -21.53
CA VAL A 330 -20.89 -23.48 -22.14
C VAL A 330 -21.67 -22.59 -23.12
N LYS A 331 -21.85 -21.30 -22.81
CA LYS A 331 -22.59 -20.35 -23.66
C LYS A 331 -21.85 -19.94 -24.93
N ASN A 332 -20.53 -19.77 -24.87
CA ASN A 332 -19.74 -19.22 -25.98
C ASN A 332 -19.13 -20.28 -26.91
N ALA A 333 -19.34 -21.58 -26.63
CA ALA A 333 -18.72 -22.69 -27.35
C ALA A 333 -18.94 -22.66 -28.88
N VAL A 334 -19.99 -21.97 -29.34
CA VAL A 334 -20.33 -21.82 -30.77
C VAL A 334 -19.62 -20.62 -31.44
N ILE A 335 -19.11 -19.64 -30.68
CA ILE A 335 -18.61 -18.34 -31.21
C ILE A 335 -17.11 -18.11 -30.92
N VAL A 336 -16.63 -18.46 -29.73
CA VAL A 336 -15.22 -18.30 -29.33
C VAL A 336 -14.80 -19.57 -28.60
N PRO A 337 -13.60 -20.13 -28.86
CA PRO A 337 -13.22 -21.43 -28.29
C PRO A 337 -13.25 -21.47 -26.75
N THR A 338 -13.12 -20.33 -26.06
CA THR A 338 -13.11 -20.28 -24.58
C THR A 338 -13.76 -19.00 -24.00
N GLY A 339 -14.04 -19.02 -22.69
CA GLY A 339 -14.66 -17.91 -21.96
C GLY A 339 -13.69 -17.10 -21.10
N ALA A 340 -14.05 -15.84 -20.84
CA ALA A 340 -13.42 -14.98 -19.83
C ALA A 340 -14.50 -14.42 -18.90
N LYS A 341 -14.11 -13.91 -17.74
CA LYS A 341 -14.97 -13.12 -16.87
C LYS A 341 -14.09 -12.26 -15.97
N GLY A 342 -14.48 -11.02 -15.74
CA GLY A 342 -13.89 -10.22 -14.67
C GLY A 342 -14.92 -9.76 -13.66
N GLY A 343 -14.42 -9.34 -12.51
CA GLY A 343 -15.20 -8.63 -11.52
C GLY A 343 -14.34 -7.79 -10.60
N PHE A 344 -14.94 -6.76 -10.01
CA PHE A 344 -14.29 -5.80 -9.13
C PHE A 344 -15.15 -5.51 -7.91
N TYR A 345 -14.49 -5.13 -6.82
CA TYR A 345 -15.05 -4.77 -5.53
C TYR A 345 -14.57 -3.35 -5.17
N PRO A 346 -15.47 -2.35 -5.20
CA PRO A 346 -15.20 -1.01 -4.68
C PRO A 346 -15.10 -1.03 -3.15
N LYS A 347 -14.01 -0.48 -2.60
CA LYS A 347 -13.68 -0.54 -1.16
C LYS A 347 -14.19 0.65 -0.37
N GLN A 348 -14.52 1.75 -1.05
CA GLN A 348 -14.85 3.04 -0.43
C GLN A 348 -16.26 3.52 -0.78
N LEU A 349 -17.20 2.59 -0.96
CA LEU A 349 -18.60 2.95 -1.22
C LEU A 349 -19.19 3.70 -0.03
N PRO A 350 -19.75 4.90 -0.25
CA PRO A 350 -20.60 5.58 0.74
C PRO A 350 -21.80 4.73 1.14
N ASP A 351 -22.44 5.07 2.25
CA ASP A 351 -23.71 4.44 2.63
C ASP A 351 -24.82 4.87 1.65
N PRO A 352 -25.40 3.94 0.87
CA PRO A 352 -26.40 4.27 -0.14
C PRO A 352 -27.72 4.77 0.47
N SER A 353 -27.98 4.53 1.75
CA SER A 353 -29.14 5.08 2.46
C SER A 353 -28.98 6.58 2.76
N ARG A 354 -27.73 7.05 2.85
CA ARG A 354 -27.39 8.46 3.13
C ARG A 354 -27.17 9.25 1.85
N ASP A 355 -26.48 8.65 0.88
CA ASP A 355 -26.14 9.30 -0.38
C ASP A 355 -26.03 8.27 -1.52
N ARG A 356 -27.16 8.07 -2.22
CA ARG A 356 -27.26 7.12 -3.32
C ARG A 356 -26.48 7.56 -4.55
N ASP A 357 -26.40 8.86 -4.80
CA ASP A 357 -25.71 9.39 -5.97
C ASP A 357 -24.18 9.26 -5.80
N ALA A 358 -23.65 9.55 -4.61
CA ALA A 358 -22.24 9.30 -4.30
C ALA A 358 -21.88 7.80 -4.35
N TRP A 359 -22.78 6.92 -3.90
CA TRP A 359 -22.60 5.46 -4.05
C TRP A 359 -22.49 5.04 -5.51
N ALA A 360 -23.38 5.53 -6.38
CA ALA A 360 -23.34 5.23 -7.81
C ALA A 360 -22.10 5.82 -8.50
N ALA A 361 -21.70 7.03 -8.11
CA ALA A 361 -20.51 7.70 -8.62
C ALA A 361 -19.22 6.96 -8.26
N GLU A 362 -19.06 6.53 -7.00
CA GLU A 362 -17.88 5.77 -6.57
C GLU A 362 -17.82 4.40 -7.25
N GLY A 363 -18.97 3.75 -7.44
CA GLY A 363 -19.07 2.52 -8.22
C GLY A 363 -18.54 2.66 -9.65
N ARG A 364 -18.95 3.74 -10.33
CA ARG A 364 -18.46 4.08 -11.68
C ARG A 364 -16.97 4.40 -11.68
N ALA A 365 -16.50 5.20 -10.73
CA ALA A 365 -15.10 5.56 -10.62
C ALA A 365 -14.22 4.32 -10.39
N SER A 366 -14.65 3.41 -9.51
CA SER A 366 -13.97 2.13 -9.26
C SER A 366 -13.95 1.22 -10.49
N TYR A 367 -15.03 1.17 -11.27
CA TYR A 367 -15.05 0.47 -12.56
C TYR A 367 -14.00 1.04 -13.53
N GLU A 368 -13.93 2.37 -13.65
CA GLU A 368 -12.97 3.01 -14.53
C GLU A 368 -11.52 2.76 -14.11
N VAL A 369 -11.20 2.84 -12.81
CA VAL A 369 -9.89 2.48 -12.27
C VAL A 369 -9.55 1.04 -12.64
N PHE A 370 -10.48 0.10 -12.43
CA PHE A 370 -10.28 -1.30 -12.76
C PHE A 370 -9.97 -1.50 -14.24
N ILE A 371 -10.73 -0.86 -15.14
CA ILE A 371 -10.49 -0.93 -16.60
C ILE A 371 -9.14 -0.33 -16.99
N ARG A 372 -8.83 0.90 -16.56
CA ARG A 372 -7.55 1.56 -16.86
C ARG A 372 -6.38 0.69 -16.41
N THR A 373 -6.51 0.05 -15.26
CA THR A 373 -5.46 -0.82 -14.70
C THR A 373 -5.32 -2.13 -15.47
N LEU A 374 -6.42 -2.77 -15.89
CA LEU A 374 -6.36 -3.94 -16.78
C LEU A 374 -5.65 -3.60 -18.10
N LEU A 375 -5.97 -2.44 -18.69
CA LEU A 375 -5.37 -1.97 -19.93
C LEU A 375 -3.88 -1.66 -19.77
N SER A 376 -3.43 -1.22 -18.59
CA SER A 376 -2.01 -0.91 -18.32
C SER A 376 -1.05 -2.10 -18.41
N VAL A 377 -1.57 -3.34 -18.46
CA VAL A 377 -0.77 -4.58 -18.62
C VAL A 377 -1.20 -5.41 -19.83
N THR A 378 -2.09 -4.88 -20.67
CA THR A 378 -2.69 -5.57 -21.81
C THR A 378 -2.19 -4.98 -23.12
N ASP A 379 -1.81 -5.84 -24.07
CA ASP A 379 -1.36 -5.41 -25.39
C ASP A 379 -2.50 -4.78 -26.19
N ASN A 380 -2.16 -3.80 -27.04
CA ASN A 380 -3.06 -3.21 -28.02
C ASN A 380 -2.69 -3.63 -29.44
N ILE A 381 -3.60 -3.45 -30.40
CA ILE A 381 -3.32 -3.64 -31.83
C ILE A 381 -3.50 -2.29 -32.52
N VAL A 382 -2.39 -1.72 -33.02
CA VAL A 382 -2.40 -0.44 -33.75
C VAL A 382 -1.86 -0.70 -35.15
N ASN A 383 -2.66 -0.39 -36.17
CA ASN A 383 -2.33 -0.65 -37.58
C ASN A 383 -1.87 -2.10 -37.85
N GLY A 384 -2.56 -3.07 -37.24
CA GLY A 384 -2.27 -4.50 -37.38
C GLY A 384 -1.03 -5.01 -36.63
N LYS A 385 -0.32 -4.14 -35.88
CA LYS A 385 0.85 -4.52 -35.07
C LYS A 385 0.50 -4.56 -33.60
N VAL A 386 1.05 -5.54 -32.88
CA VAL A 386 0.97 -5.62 -31.42
C VAL A 386 1.81 -4.50 -30.82
N VAL A 387 1.20 -3.72 -29.94
CA VAL A 387 1.85 -2.66 -29.16
C VAL A 387 1.72 -3.01 -27.69
N HIS A 388 2.85 -3.07 -27.01
CA HIS A 388 2.93 -3.38 -25.59
C HIS A 388 2.76 -2.12 -24.74
N PRO A 389 2.20 -2.22 -23.52
CA PRO A 389 2.22 -1.11 -22.57
C PRO A 389 3.65 -0.66 -22.27
N GLU A 390 3.84 0.67 -22.16
CA GLU A 390 5.13 1.24 -21.77
C GLU A 390 5.50 0.85 -20.33
N SER A 391 6.80 0.74 -20.06
CA SER A 391 7.33 0.45 -18.72
C SER A 391 6.83 -0.88 -18.10
N VAL A 392 6.52 -1.87 -18.95
CA VAL A 392 6.11 -3.23 -18.53
C VAL A 392 7.04 -4.27 -19.16
N VAL A 393 7.71 -5.05 -18.31
CA VAL A 393 8.50 -6.21 -18.75
C VAL A 393 7.56 -7.38 -19.07
N ILE A 394 7.85 -8.10 -20.16
CA ILE A 394 7.05 -9.22 -20.67
C ILE A 394 7.84 -10.52 -20.53
N HIS A 395 7.26 -11.48 -19.79
CA HIS A 395 7.78 -12.83 -19.62
C HIS A 395 6.97 -13.86 -20.42
#